data_AF-Q2L4E6-F1
#
_entry.id   AF-Q2L4E6-F1
#
_cell.length_a   1.000
_cell.length_b   1.000
_cell.length_c   1.000
_cell.angle_alpha   90.00
_cell.angle_beta   90.00
_cell.angle_gamma   90.00
#
_symmetry.space_group_name_H-M   'P 1'
#
loop_
_entity.id
_entity.type
_entity.pdbx_description
1 polymer ?
#
loop_
_entity_poly.entity_id
_entity_poly.type
_entity_poly.pdbx_seq_one_letter_code
_entity_poly.pdbx_strand_id
1 'polypeptide(L)'
;MYPSQHANMAAASQKPETFMLSTEAQQALPHDAQVALQQVDNLKYFLISAPVDWQPDQYIRRFLLPTGEYVSCVLWNNLFHISGTDIVRCLSFRFQAFGRPVKNSKKFEEGIFSDLRNLKAGSDASLEEPKSPFLDFLYKNNCIRTQKKQKVFFWYSVPHDRL
;
A
#
# COMPACT_ATOMS: atom_id res chain seq x y z
N MET A 1 -58.77 10.46 -33.09
CA MET A 1 -58.27 11.29 -31.97
C MET A 1 -57.23 10.49 -31.20
N TYR A 2 -56.09 11.13 -30.96
CA TYR A 2 -54.86 10.72 -30.25
C TYR A 2 -53.92 9.66 -30.87
N PRO A 3 -52.69 10.07 -31.25
CA PRO A 3 -51.53 9.20 -31.32
C PRO A 3 -50.74 9.26 -30.01
N SER A 4 -50.38 8.10 -29.44
CA SER A 4 -49.51 7.99 -28.28
C SER A 4 -48.06 7.89 -28.73
N GLN A 5 -47.32 8.99 -28.65
CA GLN A 5 -45.87 9.03 -28.67
C GLN A 5 -45.32 8.40 -27.37
N HIS A 6 -44.46 7.40 -27.49
CA HIS A 6 -43.50 7.09 -26.42
C HIS A 6 -42.09 7.11 -26.98
N ALA A 7 -41.33 8.07 -26.45
CA ALA A 7 -39.94 8.33 -26.72
C ALA A 7 -39.06 7.17 -26.22
N ASN A 8 -38.20 6.65 -27.11
CA ASN A 8 -37.06 5.83 -26.71
C ASN A 8 -35.98 6.76 -26.13
N MET A 9 -35.95 6.88 -24.80
CA MET A 9 -34.82 7.47 -24.10
C MET A 9 -33.61 6.55 -24.19
N ALA A 10 -32.49 7.15 -24.60
CA ALA A 10 -31.18 6.53 -24.66
C ALA A 10 -30.78 5.93 -23.30
N ALA A 11 -30.40 4.66 -23.31
CA ALA A 11 -29.76 4.00 -22.18
C ALA A 11 -28.35 4.58 -21.99
N ALA A 12 -28.24 5.60 -21.13
CA ALA A 12 -26.96 6.07 -20.62
C ALA A 12 -26.36 4.98 -19.73
N SER A 13 -25.38 4.25 -20.28
CA SER A 13 -24.57 3.28 -19.56
C SER A 13 -23.71 4.00 -18.52
N GLN A 14 -24.19 4.08 -17.27
CA GLN A 14 -23.43 4.58 -16.14
C GLN A 14 -22.30 3.60 -15.80
N LYS A 15 -21.09 3.87 -16.30
CA LYS A 15 -19.86 3.31 -15.73
C LYS A 15 -19.57 4.04 -14.42
N PRO A 16 -19.22 3.34 -13.32
CA PRO A 16 -18.88 4.01 -12.07
C PRO A 16 -17.52 4.71 -12.22
N GLU A 17 -17.53 6.00 -12.54
CA GLU A 17 -16.37 6.91 -12.52
C GLU A 17 -16.01 7.28 -11.07
N THR A 18 -15.66 6.28 -10.27
CA THR A 18 -14.99 6.58 -9.00
C THR A 18 -13.49 6.65 -9.27
N PHE A 19 -12.96 7.88 -9.22
CA PHE A 19 -11.56 8.19 -8.92
C PHE A 19 -10.53 8.25 -10.08
N MET A 20 -10.89 8.80 -11.23
CA MET A 20 -9.88 9.39 -12.13
C MET A 20 -10.20 10.86 -12.34
N LEU A 21 -9.41 11.75 -11.73
CA LEU A 21 -9.35 13.14 -12.16
C LEU A 21 -9.04 13.15 -13.65
N SER A 22 -9.82 13.89 -14.45
CA SER A 22 -9.54 14.06 -15.87
C SER A 22 -8.12 14.61 -16.05
N THR A 23 -7.45 14.23 -17.15
CA THR A 23 -6.07 14.62 -17.45
C THR A 23 -5.88 16.14 -17.38
N GLU A 24 -6.91 16.91 -17.73
CA GLU A 24 -6.97 18.37 -17.63
C GLU A 24 -7.00 18.87 -16.17
N ALA A 25 -7.74 18.18 -15.29
CA ALA A 25 -7.78 18.51 -13.87
C ALA A 25 -6.48 18.14 -13.13
N GLN A 26 -5.77 17.11 -13.61
CA GLN A 26 -4.43 16.76 -13.10
C GLN A 26 -3.38 17.82 -13.49
N GLN A 27 -3.47 18.41 -14.68
CA GLN A 27 -2.59 19.49 -15.13
C GLN A 27 -2.83 20.82 -14.42
N ALA A 28 -4.06 21.05 -13.92
CA ALA A 28 -4.42 22.25 -13.15
C ALA A 28 -3.90 22.21 -11.69
N LEU A 29 -3.39 21.08 -11.21
CA LEU A 29 -2.83 20.96 -9.87
C LEU A 29 -1.46 21.66 -9.78
N PRO A 30 -1.09 22.19 -8.60
CA PRO A 30 0.27 22.66 -8.34
C PRO A 30 1.30 21.58 -8.69
N HIS A 31 2.48 21.98 -9.17
CA HIS A 31 3.54 21.05 -9.57
C HIS A 31 3.86 20.03 -8.47
N ASP A 32 3.91 20.47 -7.21
CA ASP A 32 4.15 19.61 -6.05
C ASP A 32 3.08 18.51 -5.88
N ALA A 33 1.82 18.81 -6.19
CA ALA A 33 0.73 17.84 -6.12
C ALA A 33 0.79 16.83 -7.27
N GLN A 34 1.20 17.26 -8.48
CA GLN A 34 1.43 16.36 -9.61
C GLN A 34 2.58 15.37 -9.31
N VAL A 35 3.68 15.88 -8.75
CA VAL A 35 4.82 15.04 -8.33
C VAL A 35 4.36 14.07 -7.24
N ALA A 36 3.63 14.53 -6.23
CA ALA A 36 3.11 13.67 -5.15
C ALA A 36 2.21 12.54 -5.68
N LEU A 37 1.31 12.85 -6.62
CA LEU A 37 0.46 11.86 -7.31
C LEU A 37 1.30 10.81 -8.05
N GLN A 38 2.28 11.25 -8.83
CA GLN A 38 3.17 10.34 -9.56
C GLN A 38 3.96 9.43 -8.62
N GLN A 39 4.43 9.96 -7.49
CA GLN A 39 5.14 9.16 -6.48
C GLN A 39 4.23 8.13 -5.81
N VAL A 40 2.95 8.45 -5.58
CA VAL A 40 1.95 7.48 -5.10
C VAL A 40 1.72 6.39 -6.12
N ASP A 41 1.63 6.73 -7.41
CA ASP A 41 1.43 5.73 -8.47
C ASP A 41 2.66 4.82 -8.62
N ASN A 42 3.88 5.36 -8.47
CA ASN A 42 5.11 4.56 -8.42
C ASN A 42 5.10 3.59 -7.23
N LEU A 43 4.67 4.05 -6.05
CA LEU A 43 4.53 3.18 -4.88
C LEU A 43 3.49 2.08 -5.11
N LYS A 44 2.33 2.39 -5.68
CA LYS A 44 1.31 1.39 -6.04
C LYS A 44 1.86 0.37 -7.03
N TYR A 45 2.55 0.83 -8.07
CA TYR A 45 3.19 -0.05 -9.04
C TYR A 45 4.21 -0.97 -8.38
N PHE A 46 5.02 -0.45 -7.45
CA PHE A 46 5.92 -1.28 -6.65
C PHE A 46 5.15 -2.30 -5.81
N LEU A 47 4.08 -1.92 -5.12
CA LEU A 47 3.30 -2.83 -4.29
C LEU A 47 2.71 -4.01 -5.08
N ILE A 48 2.29 -3.77 -6.32
CA ILE A 48 1.71 -4.77 -7.22
C ILE A 48 2.81 -5.62 -7.88
N SER A 49 3.88 -4.99 -8.36
CA SER A 49 4.94 -5.66 -9.13
C SER A 49 6.02 -6.32 -8.28
N ALA A 50 6.19 -5.93 -7.02
CA ALA A 50 7.30 -6.37 -6.18
C ALA A 50 7.46 -7.90 -6.12
N PRO A 51 6.42 -8.71 -5.93
CA PRO A 51 6.60 -10.16 -5.87
C PRO A 51 6.60 -10.84 -7.27
N VAL A 52 6.26 -10.10 -8.33
CA VAL A 52 6.18 -10.62 -9.72
C VAL A 52 7.51 -10.40 -10.45
N ASP A 53 8.08 -9.20 -10.34
CA ASP A 53 9.34 -8.81 -10.95
C ASP A 53 10.50 -9.08 -9.98
N TRP A 54 10.68 -10.37 -9.65
CA TRP A 54 11.65 -10.84 -8.68
C TRP A 54 12.86 -11.49 -9.36
N GLN A 55 14.06 -11.08 -8.98
CA GLN A 55 15.30 -11.68 -9.48
C GLN A 55 15.68 -12.90 -8.62
N PRO A 56 16.15 -14.01 -9.22
CA PRO A 56 16.46 -15.25 -8.49
C PRO A 56 17.47 -15.09 -7.35
N ASP A 57 18.40 -14.13 -7.46
CA ASP A 57 19.47 -13.90 -6.47
C ASP A 57 19.10 -12.84 -5.42
N GLN A 58 17.89 -12.27 -5.47
CA GLN A 58 17.44 -11.26 -4.52
C GLN A 58 16.58 -11.88 -3.42
N TYR A 59 16.82 -11.46 -2.17
CA TYR A 59 15.98 -11.83 -1.01
C TYR A 59 15.17 -10.63 -0.51
N ILE A 60 15.46 -9.44 -1.01
CA ILE A 60 14.80 -8.20 -0.61
C ILE A 60 14.75 -7.23 -1.79
N ARG A 61 13.56 -6.71 -2.08
CA ARG A 61 13.34 -5.63 -3.06
C ARG A 61 12.89 -4.41 -2.29
N ARG A 62 13.59 -3.27 -2.47
CA ARG A 62 13.33 -2.04 -1.72
C ARG A 62 12.87 -0.93 -2.63
N PHE A 63 11.91 -0.15 -2.15
CA PHE A 63 11.47 1.08 -2.77
C PHE A 63 11.79 2.25 -1.83
N LEU A 64 12.46 3.29 -2.35
CA LEU A 64 12.77 4.50 -1.60
C LEU A 64 11.59 5.46 -1.71
N LEU A 65 10.96 5.76 -0.57
CA LEU A 65 9.94 6.80 -0.49
C LEU A 65 10.59 8.19 -0.58
N PRO A 66 9.90 9.19 -1.14
CA PRO A 66 10.36 10.59 -1.13
C PRO A 66 10.62 11.17 0.26
N THR A 67 10.09 10.55 1.31
CA THR A 67 10.36 10.91 2.72
C THR A 67 11.75 10.48 3.20
N GLY A 68 12.49 9.69 2.40
CA GLY A 68 13.79 9.12 2.77
C GLY A 68 13.71 7.75 3.46
N GLU A 69 12.50 7.20 3.61
CA GLU A 69 12.30 5.88 4.19
C GLU A 69 12.21 4.78 3.12
N TYR A 70 12.58 3.55 3.47
CA TYR A 70 12.45 2.41 2.57
C TYR A 70 11.21 1.58 2.90
N VAL A 71 10.58 1.08 1.85
CA VAL A 71 9.56 0.02 1.90
C VAL A 71 10.17 -1.23 1.30
N SER A 72 10.15 -2.34 2.03
CA SER A 72 10.82 -3.57 1.62
C SER A 72 9.84 -4.71 1.42
N CYS A 73 9.92 -5.34 0.26
CA CYS A 73 9.36 -6.66 0.00
C CYS A 73 10.44 -7.69 0.30
N VAL A 74 10.18 -8.65 1.18
CA VAL A 74 11.17 -9.64 1.61
C VAL A 74 10.70 -11.04 1.25
N LEU A 75 11.55 -11.80 0.56
CA LEU A 75 11.33 -13.21 0.28
C LEU A 75 11.95 -14.05 1.40
N TRP A 76 11.12 -14.80 2.11
CA TRP A 76 11.55 -15.69 3.19
C TRP A 76 10.71 -16.96 3.17
N ASN A 77 11.35 -18.13 3.27
CA ASN A 77 10.68 -19.44 3.15
C ASN A 77 9.76 -19.55 1.92
N ASN A 78 10.22 -19.07 0.75
CA ASN A 78 9.46 -19.00 -0.51
C ASN A 78 8.14 -18.20 -0.43
N LEU A 79 7.98 -17.37 0.59
CA LEU A 79 6.83 -16.48 0.76
C LEU A 79 7.28 -15.03 0.80
N PHE A 80 6.49 -14.16 0.17
CA PHE A 80 6.72 -12.73 0.21
C PHE A 80 6.10 -12.11 1.45
N HIS A 81 6.87 -11.25 2.10
CA HIS A 81 6.53 -10.64 3.37
C HIS A 81 6.70 -9.12 3.32
N ILE A 82 5.88 -8.44 4.12
CA ILE A 82 5.98 -7.01 4.41
C ILE A 82 5.88 -6.80 5.92
N SER A 83 6.69 -5.88 6.46
CA SER A 83 6.65 -5.56 7.88
C SER A 83 5.49 -4.59 8.17
N GLY A 84 4.95 -4.64 9.39
CA GLY A 84 3.96 -3.63 9.82
C GLY A 84 4.51 -2.20 9.78
N THR A 85 5.81 -2.03 10.00
CA THR A 85 6.48 -0.72 9.86
C THR A 85 6.44 -0.22 8.43
N ASP A 86 6.71 -1.08 7.44
CA ASP A 86 6.68 -0.71 6.03
C ASP A 86 5.25 -0.39 5.55
N ILE A 87 4.25 -1.13 6.06
CA ILE A 87 2.83 -0.81 5.82
C ILE A 87 2.49 0.60 6.33
N VAL A 88 2.87 0.92 7.56
CA VAL A 88 2.65 2.26 8.15
C VAL A 88 3.32 3.36 7.31
N ARG A 89 4.55 3.12 6.82
CA ARG A 89 5.28 4.07 5.96
C ARG A 89 4.56 4.32 4.65
N CYS A 90 4.13 3.26 3.97
CA CYS A 90 3.36 3.35 2.71
C CYS A 90 2.11 4.20 2.89
N LEU A 91 1.35 3.90 3.95
CA LEU A 91 0.11 4.57 4.29
C LEU A 91 0.31 6.03 4.66
N SER A 92 1.28 6.32 5.52
CA SER A 92 1.58 7.70 5.94
C SER A 92 1.94 8.56 4.74
N PHE A 93 2.77 8.02 3.84
CA PHE A 93 3.15 8.67 2.59
C PHE A 93 1.95 8.91 1.68
N ARG A 94 1.10 7.88 1.47
CA ARG A 94 -0.10 7.97 0.63
C ARG A 94 -1.06 9.04 1.15
N PHE A 95 -1.35 9.08 2.45
CA PHE A 95 -2.21 10.10 3.06
C PHE A 95 -1.65 11.52 2.93
N GLN A 96 -0.33 11.68 3.12
CA GLN A 96 0.34 12.96 2.93
C GLN A 96 0.23 13.46 1.48
N ALA A 97 0.45 12.58 0.51
CA ALA A 97 0.34 12.90 -0.91
C ALA A 97 -1.09 13.26 -1.36
N PHE A 98 -2.12 12.69 -0.72
CA PHE A 98 -3.53 13.07 -0.92
C PHE A 98 -3.94 14.38 -0.22
N GLY A 99 -2.99 15.13 0.35
CA GLY A 99 -3.27 16.39 1.04
C GLY A 99 -3.98 16.21 2.38
N ARG A 100 -3.95 15.00 2.96
CA ARG A 100 -4.43 14.71 4.32
C ARG A 100 -3.24 14.44 5.25
N PRO A 101 -2.50 15.48 5.66
CA PRO A 101 -1.33 15.29 6.51
C PRO A 101 -1.73 14.64 7.83
N VAL A 102 -0.99 13.60 8.21
CA VAL A 102 -1.19 12.87 9.46
C VAL A 102 -0.77 13.77 10.63
N LYS A 103 -1.73 14.46 11.25
CA LYS A 103 -1.47 15.35 12.40
C LYS A 103 -1.04 14.58 13.65
N ASN A 104 -1.54 13.36 13.83
CA ASN A 104 -1.28 12.49 14.98
C ASN A 104 -0.72 11.15 14.52
N SER A 105 0.59 11.07 14.31
CA SER A 105 1.27 9.85 13.83
C SER A 105 1.02 8.65 14.74
N LYS A 106 0.97 8.84 16.06
CA LYS A 106 0.69 7.75 17.02
C LYS A 106 -0.70 7.14 16.83
N LYS A 107 -1.75 7.97 16.71
CA LYS A 107 -3.12 7.48 16.48
C LYS A 107 -3.26 6.81 15.12
N PHE A 108 -2.53 7.32 14.12
CA PHE A 108 -2.50 6.72 12.80
C PHE A 108 -1.88 5.34 12.85
N GLU A 109 -0.68 5.21 13.40
CA GLU A 109 -0.01 3.93 13.64
C GLU A 109 -0.91 2.95 14.40
N GLU A 110 -1.52 3.39 15.51
CA GLU A 110 -2.46 2.57 16.29
C GLU A 110 -3.66 2.09 15.46
N GLY A 111 -4.21 2.95 14.61
CA GLY A 111 -5.30 2.61 13.68
C GLY A 111 -4.88 1.53 12.69
N ILE A 112 -3.72 1.71 12.05
CA ILE A 112 -3.19 0.72 11.10
C ILE A 112 -2.90 -0.60 11.79
N PHE A 113 -2.27 -0.58 12.97
CA PHE A 113 -2.05 -1.79 13.75
C PHE A 113 -3.36 -2.43 14.19
N SER A 114 -4.42 -1.66 14.44
CA SER A 114 -5.75 -2.18 14.74
C SER A 114 -6.34 -2.92 13.53
N ASP A 115 -6.26 -2.35 12.33
CA ASP A 115 -6.74 -2.98 11.12
C ASP A 115 -5.97 -4.27 10.81
N LEU A 116 -4.65 -4.25 11.01
CA LEU A 116 -3.77 -5.40 10.83
C LEU A 116 -3.98 -6.51 11.88
N ARG A 117 -4.67 -6.25 13.01
CA ARG A 117 -4.98 -7.32 13.99
C ARG A 117 -5.90 -8.38 13.40
N ASN A 118 -6.76 -8.01 12.45
CA ASN A 118 -7.72 -8.91 11.82
C ASN A 118 -7.04 -10.01 10.99
N LEU A 119 -5.79 -9.79 10.57
CA LEU A 119 -4.99 -10.77 9.82
C LEU A 119 -4.51 -11.89 10.75
N LYS A 120 -4.85 -13.14 10.40
CA LYS A 120 -4.57 -14.32 11.23
C LYS A 120 -3.13 -14.75 11.12
N ALA A 121 -2.51 -15.02 12.27
CA ALA A 121 -1.20 -15.66 12.29
C ALA A 121 -1.31 -17.10 11.73
N GLY A 122 -0.41 -17.49 10.83
CA GLY A 122 -0.39 -18.76 10.12
C GLY A 122 -1.05 -18.73 8.74
N SER A 123 -2.05 -17.87 8.52
CA SER A 123 -2.74 -17.76 7.22
C SER A 123 -2.42 -16.46 6.48
N ASP A 124 -2.35 -15.34 7.20
CA ASP A 124 -2.14 -14.01 6.62
C ASP A 124 -0.83 -13.35 7.09
N ALA A 125 -0.25 -13.89 8.15
CA ALA A 125 0.97 -13.39 8.75
C ALA A 125 1.75 -14.50 9.45
N SER A 126 3.07 -14.39 9.46
CA SER A 126 3.95 -15.19 10.30
C SER A 126 4.11 -14.51 11.66
N LEU A 127 3.90 -15.26 12.74
CA LEU A 127 4.19 -14.77 14.08
C LEU A 127 5.62 -15.14 14.45
N GLU A 128 6.51 -14.17 14.42
CA GLU A 128 7.93 -14.39 14.66
C GLU A 128 8.28 -14.15 16.13
N GLU A 129 9.02 -15.09 16.71
CA GLU A 129 9.57 -14.98 18.06
C GLU A 129 10.77 -14.03 18.10
N PRO A 130 11.07 -13.41 19.27
CA PRO A 130 12.23 -12.55 19.42
C PRO A 130 13.52 -13.28 19.02
N LYS A 131 14.42 -12.57 18.33
CA LYS A 131 15.70 -13.12 17.84
C LYS A 131 15.56 -14.27 16.83
N SER A 132 14.42 -14.41 16.15
CA SER A 132 14.34 -15.36 15.03
C SER A 132 15.29 -14.94 13.90
N PRO A 133 15.82 -15.88 13.09
CA PRO A 133 16.67 -15.55 11.94
C PRO A 133 15.98 -14.59 10.96
N PHE A 134 14.66 -14.67 10.87
CA PHE A 134 13.87 -13.78 10.03
C PHE A 134 13.80 -12.36 10.60
N LEU A 135 13.54 -12.17 11.90
CA LEU A 135 13.59 -10.84 12.52
C LEU A 135 15.00 -10.25 12.50
N ASP A 136 16.04 -11.07 12.65
CA ASP A 136 17.43 -10.65 12.47
C ASP A 136 17.67 -10.12 11.05
N PHE A 137 17.18 -10.83 10.03
CA PHE A 137 17.25 -10.38 8.65
C PHE A 137 16.51 -9.05 8.47
N LEU A 138 15.26 -8.94 8.92
CA LEU A 138 14.46 -7.72 8.79
C LEU A 138 15.08 -6.52 9.52
N TYR A 139 15.67 -6.76 10.70
CA TYR A 139 16.31 -5.71 11.50
C TYR A 139 17.59 -5.20 10.84
N LYS A 140 18.47 -6.10 10.36
CA LYS A 140 19.67 -5.72 9.59
C LYS A 140 19.35 -4.94 8.33
N ASN A 141 18.18 -5.19 7.74
CA ASN A 141 17.71 -4.53 6.53
C ASN A 141 16.84 -3.28 6.78
N ASN A 142 16.71 -2.81 8.03
CA ASN A 142 15.89 -1.65 8.44
C ASN A 142 14.38 -1.77 8.13
N CYS A 143 13.89 -2.98 7.91
CA CYS A 143 12.46 -3.24 7.68
C CYS A 143 11.66 -3.18 8.98
N ILE A 144 12.30 -3.42 10.14
CA ILE A 144 11.68 -3.35 11.48
C ILE A 144 12.56 -2.55 12.43
N ARG A 145 11.96 -1.91 13.44
CA ARG A 145 12.68 -1.11 14.45
C ARG A 145 13.11 -1.89 15.69
N THR A 146 12.46 -3.02 15.97
CA THR A 146 12.73 -3.83 17.16
C THR A 146 12.67 -5.31 16.81
N GLN A 147 13.39 -6.14 17.55
CA GLN A 147 13.37 -7.61 17.39
C GLN A 147 12.48 -8.30 18.43
N LYS A 148 11.43 -7.60 18.86
CA LYS A 148 10.41 -8.19 19.74
C LYS A 148 9.50 -9.10 18.93
N LYS A 149 8.78 -9.96 19.65
CA LYS A 149 7.73 -10.81 19.09
C LYS A 149 6.76 -9.94 18.30
N GLN A 150 6.61 -10.21 17.00
CA GLN A 150 5.75 -9.41 16.13
C GLN A 150 5.22 -10.24 14.97
N LYS A 151 4.08 -9.80 14.43
CA LYS A 151 3.55 -10.34 13.18
C LYS A 151 4.31 -9.72 12.02
N VAL A 152 4.75 -10.55 11.09
CA VAL A 152 5.21 -10.15 9.76
C VAL A 152 4.15 -10.63 8.77
N PHE A 153 3.64 -9.74 7.93
CA PHE A 153 2.46 -10.04 7.12
C PHE A 153 2.86 -10.61 5.78
N PHE A 154 2.06 -11.54 5.27
CA PHE A 154 2.24 -12.03 3.91
C PHE A 154 1.83 -10.94 2.93
N TRP A 155 2.66 -10.72 1.92
CA TRP A 155 2.49 -9.65 0.94
C TRP A 155 1.11 -9.69 0.29
N TYR A 156 0.64 -10.89 -0.09
CA TYR A 156 -0.65 -11.08 -0.77
C TYR A 156 -1.87 -11.01 0.14
N SER A 157 -1.69 -11.20 1.44
CA SER A 157 -2.80 -11.12 2.42
C SER A 157 -3.11 -9.69 2.85
N VAL A 158 -2.20 -8.76 2.57
CA VAL A 158 -2.36 -7.35 2.87
C VAL A 158 -3.14 -6.68 1.73
N PRO A 159 -4.31 -6.06 2.00
CA PRO A 159 -5.13 -5.45 0.95
C PRO A 159 -4.55 -4.09 0.51
N HIS A 160 -3.49 -4.11 -0.30
CA HIS A 160 -2.77 -2.90 -0.78
C HIS A 160 -3.67 -1.83 -1.42
N ASP A 161 -4.75 -2.24 -2.10
CA ASP A 161 -5.69 -1.29 -2.71
C ASP A 161 -6.48 -0.48 -1.67
N ARG A 162 -6.82 -1.11 -0.54
CA ARG A 162 -7.61 -0.52 0.56
C ARG A 162 -6.75 0.20 1.60
N LEU A 163 -5.43 0.05 1.51
CA LEU A 163 -4.46 0.74 2.35
C LEU A 163 -4.21 2.16 1.85
#